data_AF-A0AB32WMG4-F1
#
_entry.id   AF-A0AB32WMG4-F1
#
_cell.length_a   1.000
_cell.length_b   1.000
_cell.length_c   1.000
_cell.angle_alpha   90.00
_cell.angle_beta   90.00
_cell.angle_gamma   90.00
#
_symmetry.space_group_name_H-M   'P 1'
#
loop_
_entity.id
_entity.type
_entity.pdbx_description
1 polymer ?
#
loop_
_entity_poly.entity_id
_entity_poly.type
_entity_poly.pdbx_seq_one_letter_code
_entity_poly.pdbx_strand_id
1 'polypeptide(L)'
;MVKPRENPCLIVVKLKRWERKKCKPNSLPILHKMHVKVGDTIKVISGRDKGKTGEVTEIFKHNSTVVVKDINLKTKHMKSREEGQPGQIIKIEAPIHSSNVMLYSKEQDVTSRVGHKVLDNGKKVRYLLKTGEIIDSDENWKKLKEAGKEKTEVAAAAPAS
;
A
#
# COMPACT_ATOMS: atom_id res chain seq x y z
N MET A 1 -39.71 -16.70 -18.63
CA MET A 1 -39.53 -15.92 -17.38
C MET A 1 -38.45 -16.61 -16.54
N VAL A 2 -37.18 -16.32 -16.82
CA VAL A 2 -36.04 -16.98 -16.15
C VAL A 2 -35.74 -16.16 -14.90
N LYS A 3 -35.91 -16.76 -13.71
CA LYS A 3 -35.53 -16.14 -12.43
C LYS A 3 -34.08 -15.64 -12.54
N PRO A 4 -33.75 -14.41 -12.11
CA PRO A 4 -32.36 -14.00 -12.04
C PRO A 4 -31.65 -14.97 -11.10
N ARG A 5 -30.66 -15.70 -11.66
CA ARG A 5 -29.81 -16.60 -10.88
C ARG A 5 -29.21 -15.78 -9.76
N GLU A 6 -29.51 -16.24 -8.56
CA GLU A 6 -29.02 -15.74 -7.29
C GLU A 6 -27.53 -15.42 -7.41
N ASN A 7 -27.20 -14.19 -6.98
CA ASN A 7 -25.86 -13.61 -6.95
C ASN A 7 -24.78 -14.69 -6.85
N PRO A 8 -23.85 -14.79 -7.82
CA PRO A 8 -22.71 -15.68 -7.66
C PRO A 8 -22.05 -15.30 -6.33
N CYS A 9 -21.87 -16.29 -5.45
CA CYS A 9 -21.20 -16.13 -4.17
C CYS A 9 -19.79 -15.57 -4.39
N LEU A 10 -19.67 -14.26 -4.48
CA LEU A 10 -18.44 -13.57 -4.24
C LEU A 10 -18.24 -13.74 -2.73
N ILE A 11 -17.34 -14.64 -2.35
CA ILE A 11 -16.68 -14.56 -1.04
C ILE A 11 -15.77 -13.32 -1.10
N VAL A 12 -16.37 -12.14 -1.27
CA VAL A 12 -15.85 -10.93 -0.67
C VAL A 12 -16.08 -11.20 0.80
N VAL A 13 -15.01 -11.32 1.57
CA VAL A 13 -15.10 -11.41 3.04
C VAL A 13 -15.97 -10.23 3.47
N LYS A 14 -17.25 -10.50 3.75
CA LYS A 14 -18.23 -9.46 4.06
C LYS A 14 -17.79 -8.93 5.41
N LEU A 15 -17.21 -7.72 5.42
CA LEU A 15 -16.78 -7.07 6.65
C LEU A 15 -17.90 -7.18 7.68
N LYS A 16 -17.56 -7.60 8.90
CA LYS A 16 -18.57 -7.68 9.96
C LYS A 16 -19.19 -6.29 10.12
N ARG A 17 -20.48 -6.24 10.46
CA ARG A 17 -21.24 -4.97 10.48
C ARG A 17 -20.54 -3.88 11.30
N TRP A 18 -19.87 -4.24 12.38
CA TRP A 18 -19.12 -3.36 13.28
C TRP A 18 -17.67 -3.05 12.86
N GLU A 19 -17.11 -3.79 11.90
CA GLU A 19 -15.77 -3.58 11.34
C GLU A 19 -15.79 -2.64 10.12
N ARG A 20 -16.96 -2.08 9.79
CA ARG A 20 -17.10 -1.09 8.72
C ARG A 20 -16.37 0.21 9.06
N LYS A 21 -16.02 0.96 8.02
CA LYS A 21 -15.38 2.28 8.17
C LYS A 21 -16.25 3.18 9.04
N LYS A 22 -15.64 3.80 10.04
CA LYS A 22 -16.32 4.84 10.83
C LYS A 22 -16.54 6.06 9.96
N CYS A 23 -17.74 6.63 9.98
CA CYS A 23 -18.10 7.80 9.20
C CYS A 23 -18.32 9.02 10.09
N LYS A 24 -18.05 10.19 9.54
CA LYS A 24 -18.40 11.50 10.09
C LYS A 24 -19.89 11.79 9.87
N PRO A 25 -20.46 12.84 10.51
CA PRO A 25 -21.86 13.24 10.30
C PRO A 25 -22.20 13.53 8.83
N ASN A 26 -21.23 14.01 8.04
CA ASN A 26 -21.39 14.26 6.60
C ASN A 26 -21.16 13.02 5.73
N SER A 27 -21.29 11.81 6.29
CA SER A 27 -21.09 10.50 5.67
C SER A 27 -19.66 10.12 5.22
N LEU A 28 -18.71 11.06 5.24
CA LEU A 28 -17.32 10.78 4.85
C LEU A 28 -16.61 9.87 5.86
N PRO A 29 -15.71 8.98 5.42
CA PRO A 29 -14.95 8.14 6.34
C PRO A 29 -13.98 8.97 7.20
N ILE A 30 -13.77 8.52 8.43
CA ILE A 30 -12.70 9.04 9.30
C ILE A 30 -11.37 8.50 8.77
N LEU A 31 -10.42 9.42 8.51
CA LEU A 31 -9.09 9.09 8.01
C LEU A 31 -8.06 9.33 9.11
N HIS A 32 -7.11 8.41 9.23
CA HIS A 32 -6.00 8.53 10.15
C HIS A 32 -4.81 9.24 9.48
N LYS A 33 -4.12 10.07 10.25
CA LYS A 33 -2.87 10.71 9.83
C LYS A 33 -1.74 9.69 9.96
N MET A 34 -0.93 9.54 8.91
CA MET A 34 0.15 8.55 8.84
C MET A 34 1.49 9.23 8.56
N HIS A 35 2.59 8.60 8.98
CA HIS A 35 3.95 9.12 8.78
C HIS A 35 4.59 8.71 7.45
N VAL A 36 3.99 7.77 6.71
CA VAL A 36 4.53 7.16 5.48
C VAL A 36 3.76 7.63 4.25
N LYS A 37 4.43 7.74 3.11
CA LYS A 37 3.89 8.04 1.78
C LYS A 37 4.16 6.89 0.80
N VAL A 38 3.43 6.88 -0.31
CA VAL A 38 3.65 5.91 -1.40
C VAL A 38 5.03 6.16 -2.00
N GLY A 39 5.77 5.09 -2.30
CA GLY A 39 7.15 5.16 -2.79
C GLY A 39 8.22 5.36 -1.72
N ASP A 40 7.85 5.51 -0.43
CA ASP A 40 8.84 5.52 0.64
C ASP A 40 9.48 4.11 0.77
N THR A 41 10.80 4.06 1.00
CA THR A 41 11.50 2.83 1.40
C THR A 41 11.43 2.67 2.91
N ILE A 42 11.02 1.48 3.35
CA ILE A 42 10.79 1.18 4.76
C ILE A 42 11.43 -0.14 5.17
N LYS A 43 11.59 -0.31 6.48
CA LYS A 43 11.95 -1.57 7.13
C LYS A 43 10.87 -1.99 8.10
N VAL A 44 10.55 -3.28 8.13
CA VAL A 44 9.59 -3.85 9.07
C VAL A 44 10.25 -4.03 10.44
N ILE A 45 9.62 -3.45 11.47
CA ILE A 45 10.10 -3.44 12.87
C ILE A 45 9.62 -4.69 13.61
N SER A 46 8.37 -5.06 13.40
CA SER A 46 7.66 -6.10 14.14
C SER A 46 6.73 -6.90 13.22
N GLY A 47 6.45 -8.14 13.62
CA GLY A 47 5.65 -9.09 12.85
C GLY A 47 6.49 -10.21 12.22
N ARG A 48 5.86 -10.97 11.32
CA ARG A 48 6.46 -12.16 10.70
C ARG A 48 7.64 -11.82 9.78
N ASP A 49 7.54 -10.71 9.08
CA ASP A 49 8.55 -10.25 8.12
C ASP A 49 9.54 -9.24 8.73
N LYS A 50 9.80 -9.33 10.04
CA LYS A 50 10.69 -8.42 10.76
C LYS A 50 12.08 -8.37 10.09
N GLY A 51 12.61 -7.16 9.92
CA GLY A 51 13.94 -6.91 9.38
C GLY A 51 14.01 -6.78 7.87
N LYS A 52 12.98 -7.21 7.13
CA LYS A 52 12.93 -7.01 5.67
C LYS A 52 12.71 -5.54 5.33
N THR A 53 13.32 -5.12 4.24
CA THR A 53 13.15 -3.79 3.63
C THR A 53 12.29 -3.90 2.38
N GLY A 54 11.54 -2.85 2.06
CA GLY A 54 10.68 -2.82 0.89
C GLY A 54 10.14 -1.43 0.60
N GLU A 55 9.55 -1.27 -0.57
CA GLU A 55 8.93 -0.02 -1.01
C GLU A 55 7.40 -0.08 -0.85
N VAL A 56 6.80 1.04 -0.46
CA VAL A 56 5.35 1.12 -0.24
C VAL A 56 4.61 1.29 -1.56
N THR A 57 3.78 0.31 -1.90
CA THR A 57 2.93 0.31 -3.10
C THR A 57 1.63 1.08 -2.87
N GLU A 58 0.90 0.76 -1.80
CA GLU A 58 -0.42 1.33 -1.51
C GLU A 58 -0.61 1.66 -0.03
N ILE A 59 -1.50 2.62 0.26
CA ILE A 59 -1.79 3.08 1.62
C ILE A 59 -3.30 3.17 1.86
N PHE A 60 -3.76 2.49 2.90
CA PHE A 60 -5.15 2.52 3.37
C PHE A 60 -5.29 3.35 4.65
N LYS A 61 -5.57 4.66 4.48
CA LYS A 61 -5.67 5.64 5.58
C LYS A 61 -6.82 5.41 6.57
N HIS A 62 -7.84 4.66 6.19
CA HIS A 62 -8.98 4.36 7.08
C HIS A 62 -8.65 3.30 8.13
N ASN A 63 -7.73 2.38 7.83
CA ASN A 63 -7.28 1.33 8.75
C ASN A 63 -5.85 1.56 9.25
N SER A 64 -5.18 2.61 8.80
CA SER A 64 -3.74 2.86 9.07
C SER A 64 -2.84 1.71 8.61
N THR A 65 -3.14 1.09 7.47
CA THR A 65 -2.37 -0.02 6.93
C THR A 65 -1.70 0.33 5.60
N VAL A 66 -0.57 -0.29 5.31
CA VAL A 66 0.25 -0.10 4.11
C VAL A 66 0.50 -1.45 3.42
N VAL A 67 0.56 -1.44 2.09
CA VAL A 67 0.98 -2.59 1.28
C VAL A 67 2.40 -2.33 0.82
N VAL A 68 3.26 -3.32 1.01
CA VAL A 68 4.70 -3.20 0.79
C VAL A 68 5.12 -4.31 -0.17
N LYS A 69 5.93 -3.95 -1.16
CA LYS A 69 6.34 -4.88 -2.21
C LYS A 69 7.05 -6.10 -1.63
N ASP A 70 6.69 -7.30 -2.09
CA ASP A 70 7.31 -8.59 -1.73
C ASP A 70 7.28 -8.96 -0.23
N ILE A 71 6.48 -8.26 0.58
CA ILE A 71 6.36 -8.47 2.03
C ILE A 71 4.95 -8.93 2.39
N ASN A 72 4.81 -9.82 3.38
CA ASN A 72 3.54 -10.36 3.85
C ASN A 72 2.71 -11.00 2.74
N LEU A 73 3.38 -11.83 1.93
CA LEU A 73 2.77 -12.58 0.85
C LEU A 73 1.78 -13.62 1.39
N LYS A 74 0.60 -13.66 0.79
CA LYS A 74 -0.43 -14.67 1.08
C LYS A 74 -0.81 -15.39 -0.19
N THR A 75 -0.89 -16.71 -0.11
CA THR A 75 -1.37 -17.55 -1.20
C THR A 75 -2.89 -17.42 -1.31
N LYS A 76 -3.37 -16.94 -2.44
CA LYS A 76 -4.79 -16.83 -2.78
C LYS A 76 -5.11 -17.76 -3.93
N HIS A 77 -6.04 -18.67 -3.69
CA HIS A 77 -6.62 -19.50 -4.74
C HIS A 77 -7.66 -18.67 -5.50
N MET A 78 -7.41 -18.42 -6.78
CA MET A 78 -8.33 -17.72 -7.66
C MET A 78 -9.06 -18.72 -8.55
N LYS A 79 -10.38 -18.77 -8.39
CA LYS A 79 -11.26 -19.52 -9.28
C LYS A 79 -11.28 -18.84 -10.65
N SER A 80 -11.36 -19.66 -11.70
CA SER A 80 -11.53 -19.14 -13.05
C SER A 80 -12.81 -18.32 -13.18
N ARG A 81 -12.76 -17.26 -13.98
CA ARG A 81 -13.90 -16.38 -14.28
C ARG A 81 -14.53 -16.68 -15.64
N GLU A 82 -13.77 -17.26 -16.55
CA GLU A 82 -14.15 -17.52 -17.94
C GLU A 82 -14.04 -19.01 -18.25
N GLU A 83 -14.96 -19.51 -19.08
CA GLU A 83 -14.93 -20.90 -19.52
C GLU A 83 -13.67 -21.13 -20.37
N GLY A 84 -12.85 -22.11 -19.98
CA GLY A 84 -11.61 -22.48 -20.69
C GLY A 84 -10.30 -22.10 -19.99
N GLN A 85 -10.31 -21.21 -18.99
CA GLN A 85 -9.10 -20.90 -18.21
C GLN A 85 -9.00 -21.77 -16.94
N PRO A 86 -7.84 -22.38 -16.64
CA PRO A 86 -7.65 -23.08 -15.38
C PRO A 86 -7.58 -22.11 -14.19
N GLY A 87 -7.99 -22.58 -13.00
CA GLY A 87 -7.81 -21.82 -11.76
C GLY A 87 -6.32 -21.60 -11.44
N GLN A 88 -6.00 -20.48 -10.80
CA GLN A 88 -4.61 -20.08 -10.53
C GLN A 88 -4.35 -19.91 -9.03
N ILE A 89 -3.12 -20.24 -8.61
CA ILE A 89 -2.62 -20.01 -7.26
C ILE A 89 -1.72 -18.77 -7.31
N ILE A 90 -2.24 -17.63 -6.84
CA ILE A 90 -1.54 -16.34 -6.91
C ILE A 90 -1.01 -15.98 -5.53
N LYS A 91 0.22 -15.48 -5.45
CA LYS A 91 0.77 -14.86 -4.24
C LYS A 91 0.47 -13.37 -4.28
N ILE A 92 -0.27 -12.87 -3.30
CA ILE A 92 -0.66 -11.46 -3.21
C ILE A 92 -0.07 -10.84 -1.95
N GLU A 93 0.40 -9.62 -2.06
CA GLU A 93 0.88 -8.81 -0.95
C GLU A 93 -0.30 -8.40 -0.06
N ALA A 94 -0.18 -8.67 1.25
CA ALA A 94 -1.20 -8.31 2.22
C ALA A 94 -0.80 -7.08 3.03
N PRO A 95 -1.77 -6.25 3.46
CA PRO A 95 -1.48 -5.03 4.20
C PRO A 95 -0.87 -5.31 5.58
N ILE A 96 0.05 -4.44 5.99
CA ILE A 96 0.69 -4.38 7.32
C ILE A 96 0.26 -3.08 8.01
N HIS A 97 0.13 -3.08 9.33
CA HIS A 97 -0.17 -1.86 10.08
C HIS A 97 1.02 -0.89 10.07
N SER A 98 0.76 0.41 9.89
CA SER A 98 1.84 1.40 9.70
C SER A 98 2.75 1.58 10.91
N SER A 99 2.29 1.26 12.12
CA SER A 99 3.14 1.29 13.32
C SER A 99 4.30 0.29 13.26
N ASN A 100 4.17 -0.77 12.46
CA ASN A 100 5.16 -1.85 12.39
C ASN A 100 6.24 -1.55 11.35
N VAL A 101 6.26 -0.36 10.76
CA VAL A 101 7.22 0.04 9.72
C VAL A 101 7.91 1.36 10.09
N MET A 102 9.22 1.40 9.83
CA MET A 102 10.07 2.58 9.98
C MET A 102 10.66 2.97 8.63
N LEU A 103 10.94 4.26 8.44
CA LEU A 103 11.62 4.75 7.24
C LEU A 103 13.07 4.25 7.25
N TYR A 104 13.54 3.87 6.07
CA TYR A 104 14.86 3.31 5.85
C TYR A 104 15.66 4.20 4.91
N SER A 105 16.87 4.58 5.33
CA SER A 105 17.85 5.20 4.43
C SER A 105 18.60 4.12 3.68
N LYS A 106 18.65 4.22 2.35
CA LYS A 106 19.48 3.36 1.49
C LYS A 106 20.96 3.77 1.52
N GLU A 107 21.26 4.99 1.93
CA GLU A 107 22.64 5.52 1.93
C GLU A 107 23.42 5.07 3.15
N GLN A 108 22.77 5.09 4.32
CA GLN A 108 23.42 4.75 5.59
C GLN A 108 22.98 3.41 6.17
N ASP A 109 22.07 2.70 5.48
CA ASP A 109 21.46 1.44 5.93
C ASP A 109 20.82 1.48 7.33
N VAL A 110 20.42 2.68 7.75
CA VAL A 110 19.86 2.95 9.07
C VAL A 110 18.35 3.16 8.98
N THR A 111 17.65 2.59 9.95
CA THR A 111 16.24 2.94 10.23
C THR A 111 16.15 4.05 11.25
N SER A 112 15.26 5.01 11.00
CA SER A 112 15.02 6.08 11.95
C SER A 112 13.58 6.58 11.97
N ARG A 113 13.26 7.33 13.03
CA ARG A 113 11.99 8.04 13.17
C ARG A 113 12.02 9.31 12.32
N VAL A 114 10.83 9.78 11.94
CA VAL A 114 10.67 10.97 11.09
C VAL A 114 10.59 12.26 11.91
N GLY A 115 11.32 13.28 11.48
CA GLY A 115 11.19 14.67 11.92
C GLY A 115 10.62 15.53 10.80
N HIS A 116 10.27 16.78 11.12
CA HIS A 116 9.83 17.78 10.15
C HIS A 116 10.71 19.03 10.23
N LYS A 117 11.20 19.50 9.09
CA LYS A 117 12.00 20.73 8.98
C LYS A 117 11.39 21.65 7.93
N VAL A 118 11.51 22.96 8.13
CA VAL A 118 11.17 23.97 7.12
C VAL A 118 12.46 24.35 6.40
N LEU A 119 12.46 24.27 5.07
CA LEU A 119 13.57 24.70 4.23
C LEU A 119 13.49 26.22 3.97
N ASP A 120 14.58 26.80 3.49
CA ASP A 120 14.68 28.23 3.19
C ASP A 120 13.65 28.67 2.12
N ASN A 121 13.24 27.73 1.26
CA ASN A 121 12.18 27.90 0.27
C ASN A 121 10.76 27.98 0.88
N GLY A 122 10.61 27.95 2.22
CA GLY A 122 9.34 27.94 2.94
C GLY A 122 8.61 26.60 2.97
N LYS A 123 9.15 25.56 2.33
CA LYS A 123 8.53 24.23 2.25
C LYS A 123 8.85 23.38 3.47
N LYS A 124 7.82 22.70 4.00
CA LYS A 124 7.96 21.75 5.11
C LYS A 124 8.22 20.34 4.58
N VAL A 125 9.39 19.80 4.90
CA VAL A 125 9.85 18.48 4.47
C VAL A 125 10.01 17.51 5.65
N ARG A 126 9.92 16.21 5.36
CA ARG A 126 10.29 15.13 6.29
C ARG A 126 11.78 14.85 6.21
N TYR A 127 12.41 14.63 7.37
CA TYR A 127 13.80 14.21 7.47
C TYR A 127 13.97 13.06 8.47
N LEU A 128 15.03 12.29 8.32
CA LEU A 128 15.40 11.19 9.21
C LEU A 128 16.13 11.75 10.44
N LEU A 129 15.65 11.42 11.66
CA LEU A 129 16.23 11.98 12.89
C LEU A 129 17.66 11.53 13.18
N LYS A 130 18.05 10.33 12.73
CA LYS A 130 19.39 9.79 12.98
C LYS A 130 20.43 10.28 11.97
N THR A 131 20.05 10.40 10.71
CA THR A 131 20.97 10.66 9.60
C THR A 131 20.92 12.12 9.14
N GLY A 132 19.82 12.82 9.42
CA GLY A 132 19.57 14.18 8.94
C GLY A 132 19.09 14.25 7.49
N GLU A 133 19.02 13.12 6.78
CA GLU A 133 18.65 13.04 5.36
C GLU A 133 17.20 13.49 5.14
N ILE A 134 16.99 14.24 4.07
CA ILE A 134 15.68 14.72 3.63
C ILE A 134 15.05 13.67 2.70
N ILE A 135 13.82 13.28 3.01
CA ILE A 135 13.11 12.20 2.30
C ILE A 135 12.18 12.74 1.22
N ASP A 136 11.58 13.90 1.48
CA ASP A 136 10.59 14.49 0.59
C ASP A 136 11.28 15.33 -0.50
N SER A 137 11.25 14.82 -1.73
CA SER A 137 11.59 15.56 -2.95
C SER A 137 10.34 16.22 -3.56
N ASP A 138 10.49 17.43 -4.10
CA ASP A 138 9.42 18.19 -4.77
C ASP A 138 8.85 17.48 -6.00
N GLU A 139 9.65 16.67 -6.68
CA GLU A 139 9.27 16.00 -7.94
C GLU A 139 8.77 14.58 -7.71
N ASN A 140 8.83 14.08 -6.47
CA ASN A 140 8.52 12.68 -6.17
C ASN A 140 7.10 12.29 -6.61
N TRP A 141 6.13 13.20 -6.45
CA TRP A 141 4.75 12.95 -6.88
C TRP A 141 4.59 12.84 -8.41
N LYS A 142 5.42 13.53 -9.20
CA LYS A 142 5.41 13.43 -10.67
C LYS A 142 5.96 12.07 -11.09
N LYS A 143 7.12 11.69 -10.52
CA LYS A 143 7.77 10.39 -10.75
C LYS A 143 6.82 9.23 -10.42
N LEU A 144 6.12 9.30 -9.29
CA LEU A 144 5.13 8.27 -8.91
C LEU A 144 3.95 8.19 -9.88
N LYS A 145 3.52 9.32 -10.44
CA LYS A 145 2.42 9.37 -11.40
C LYS A 145 2.83 8.79 -12.76
N GLU A 146 4.03 9.09 -13.22
CA GLU A 146 4.63 8.55 -14.45
C GLU A 146 4.85 7.04 -14.34
N ALA A 147 5.50 6.59 -13.26
CA ALA A 147 5.67 5.16 -12.98
C ALA A 147 4.32 4.41 -12.85
N GLY A 148 3.28 5.10 -12.39
CA GLY A 148 1.91 4.57 -12.39
C GLY A 148 1.35 4.35 -13.79
N LYS A 149 1.54 5.32 -14.71
CA LYS A 149 1.10 5.22 -16.11
C LYS A 149 1.79 4.08 -16.84
N GLU A 150 3.12 4.01 -16.74
CA GLU A 150 3.93 2.94 -17.38
C GLU A 150 3.47 1.55 -16.94
N LYS A 151 3.16 1.35 -15.65
CA LYS A 151 2.64 0.07 -15.16
C LYS A 151 1.27 -0.30 -15.76
N THR A 152 0.37 0.66 -15.94
CA THR A 152 -0.91 0.42 -16.62
C THR A 152 -0.74 0.08 -18.09
N GLU A 153 0.20 0.71 -18.78
CA GLU A 153 0.48 0.47 -20.20
C GLU A 153 1.11 -0.91 -20.41
N VAL A 154 2.07 -1.32 -19.58
CA VAL A 154 2.65 -2.68 -19.62
C VAL A 154 1.60 -3.75 -19.28
N ALA A 155 0.69 -3.48 -18.34
CA ALA A 155 -0.41 -4.38 -18.02
C ALA A 155 -1.44 -4.49 -19.17
N ALA A 156 -1.64 -3.43 -19.94
CA ALA A 156 -2.51 -3.43 -21.13
C ALA A 156 -1.83 -4.05 -22.36
N ALA A 157 -0.50 -4.02 -22.43
CA ALA A 157 0.30 -4.57 -23.52
C ALA A 157 0.66 -6.06 -23.34
N ALA A 158 0.37 -6.67 -22.18
CA ALA A 158 0.54 -8.11 -21.98
C ALA A 158 -0.44 -8.87 -22.90
N PRO A 159 0.03 -9.61 -23.91
CA PRO A 159 -0.87 -10.34 -24.80
C PRO A 159 -1.60 -11.41 -23.99
N ALA A 160 -2.93 -11.36 -24.02
CA ALA A 160 -3.77 -12.45 -23.57
C ALA A 160 -3.35 -13.72 -24.32
N SER A 161 -2.64 -14.60 -23.63
CA SER A 161 -2.20 -15.92 -24.10
C SER A 161 -2.67 -16.98 -23.13
#